data_AF-A0ABD5DFV7-F1
#
_entry.id   AF-A0ABD5DFV7-F1
#
_cell.length_a   1.000
_cell.length_b   1.000
_cell.length_c   1.000
_cell.angle_alpha   90.00
_cell.angle_beta   90.00
_cell.angle_gamma   90.00
#
_symmetry.space_group_name_H-M   'P 1'
#
loop_
_entity.id
_entity.type
_entity.pdbx_description
1 polymer ?
#
loop_
_entity_poly.entity_id
_entity_poly.type
_entity_poly.pdbx_seq_one_letter_code
_entity_poly.pdbx_strand_id
1 'polypeptide(L)'
;WVRLRLLNASNSRRYQLQMSDGRLLHVISGDQGFLPAPVSLKQLSLAPGERREILVDMTNGDEVSITCGEAASIVDRIRGFFEPSSILVST
;
A
#
# COMPACT_ATOMS: atom_id res chain seq x y z
N TRP A 1 4.07 -17.96 7.70
CA TRP A 1 3.13 -17.54 6.64
C TRP A 1 1.80 -17.09 7.22
N VAL A 2 1.37 -15.90 6.82
CA VAL A 2 0.06 -15.30 7.12
C VAL A 2 -0.60 -14.94 5.80
N ARG A 3 -1.89 -15.26 5.63
CA ARG A 3 -2.67 -14.91 4.44
C ARG A 3 -3.55 -13.70 4.73
N LEU A 4 -3.36 -12.63 3.95
CA LEU A 4 -4.16 -11.41 4.06
C LEU A 4 -5.08 -11.28 2.85
N ARG A 5 -6.35 -10.95 3.10
CA ARG A 5 -7.36 -10.67 2.08
C ARG A 5 -7.61 -9.17 2.03
N LEU A 6 -6.98 -8.52 1.06
CA LEU A 6 -7.08 -7.09 0.87
C LEU A 6 -8.32 -6.79 0.02
N LEU A 7 -9.15 -5.86 0.49
CA LEU A 7 -10.30 -5.31 -0.22
C LEU A 7 -10.20 -3.79 -0.16
N ASN A 8 -10.27 -3.13 -1.31
CA ASN A 8 -10.42 -1.68 -1.32
C ASN A 8 -11.90 -1.32 -1.40
N ALA A 9 -12.49 -1.00 -0.24
CA ALA A 9 -13.87 -0.51 -0.12
C ALA A 9 -13.96 1.03 -0.04
N SER A 10 -12.97 1.76 -0.57
CA SER A 10 -12.99 3.23 -0.59
C SER A 10 -13.89 3.74 -1.72
N ASN A 11 -14.44 4.95 -1.57
CA ASN A 11 -15.30 5.56 -2.59
C ASN A 11 -14.58 5.76 -3.94
N SER A 12 -13.34 6.22 -3.92
CA SER A 12 -12.58 6.54 -5.15
C SER A 12 -11.06 6.37 -5.05
N ARG A 13 -10.51 6.22 -3.84
CA ARG A 13 -9.06 6.20 -3.62
C ARG A 13 -8.44 4.89 -4.10
N ARG A 14 -7.42 4.99 -4.96
CA ARG A 14 -6.53 3.86 -5.29
C ARG A 14 -5.35 3.82 -4.32
N TYR A 15 -5.03 2.62 -3.81
CA TYR A 15 -3.86 2.42 -2.96
C TYR A 15 -2.70 1.83 -3.77
N GLN A 16 -1.50 2.23 -3.38
CA GLN A 16 -0.23 1.69 -3.86
C GLN A 16 0.50 1.10 -2.66
N LEU A 17 0.24 -0.19 -2.41
CA LEU A 17 0.65 -0.88 -1.19
C LEU A 17 2.07 -1.43 -1.31
N GLN A 18 2.87 -1.30 -0.25
CA GLN A 18 4.22 -1.86 -0.16
C GLN A 18 4.53 -2.25 1.29
N MET A 19 5.48 -3.17 1.49
CA MET A 19 5.97 -3.50 2.83
C MET A 19 6.92 -2.42 3.35
N SER A 20 6.81 -2.09 4.64
CA SER A 20 7.60 -1.05 5.29
C SER A 20 9.11 -1.32 5.27
N ASP A 21 9.51 -2.58 5.20
CA ASP A 21 10.89 -3.04 5.22
C ASP A 21 11.44 -3.38 3.82
N GLY A 22 10.66 -3.13 2.77
CA GLY A 22 11.06 -3.35 1.38
C GLY A 22 11.00 -4.80 0.88
N ARG A 23 10.51 -5.76 1.69
CA ARG A 23 10.32 -7.14 1.22
C ARG A 23 9.23 -7.23 0.15
N LEU A 24 9.25 -8.30 -0.64
CA LEU A 24 8.27 -8.52 -1.70
C LEU A 24 6.90 -8.95 -1.15
N LEU A 25 5.83 -8.49 -1.80
CA LEU A 25 4.46 -8.94 -1.61
C LEU A 25 4.21 -10.17 -2.50
N HIS A 26 3.80 -11.29 -1.92
CA HIS A 26 3.46 -12.50 -2.69
C HIS A 26 1.96 -12.58 -2.94
N VAL A 27 1.50 -12.17 -4.12
CA VAL A 27 0.09 -12.19 -4.52
C VAL A 27 -0.27 -13.59 -5.03
N ILE A 28 -1.34 -14.17 -4.51
CA ILE A 28 -1.81 -15.51 -4.88
C ILE A 28 -3.19 -15.51 -5.54
N SER A 29 -3.96 -14.43 -5.41
CA SER A 29 -5.33 -14.34 -5.87
C SER A 29 -5.65 -12.93 -6.36
N GLY A 30 -6.48 -12.85 -7.40
CA GLY A 30 -7.14 -11.62 -7.84
C GLY A 30 -8.65 -11.68 -7.59
N ASP A 31 -9.41 -10.79 -8.24
CA ASP A 31 -10.84 -10.62 -8.00
C ASP A 31 -11.68 -11.90 -8.24
N GLN A 32 -11.27 -12.72 -9.22
CA GLN A 32 -11.99 -13.91 -9.66
C GLN A 32 -11.36 -15.22 -9.18
N GLY A 33 -10.42 -15.15 -8.24
CA GLY A 33 -9.79 -16.34 -7.64
C GLY A 33 -8.29 -16.41 -7.85
N PHE A 34 -7.75 -17.62 -7.68
CA PHE A 34 -6.31 -17.85 -7.65
C PHE A 34 -5.62 -17.53 -8.98
N LEU A 35 -4.42 -16.97 -8.88
CA LEU A 35 -3.49 -16.87 -9.99
C LEU A 35 -2.89 -18.25 -10.30
N PRO A 36 -2.43 -18.51 -11.54
CA PRO A 36 -1.78 -19.78 -11.89
C PRO A 36 -0.55 -20.10 -11.02
N ALA A 37 0.14 -19.07 -10.55
CA ALA A 37 1.26 -19.16 -9.62
C ALA A 37 1.35 -17.87 -8.78
N PRO A 38 1.99 -17.91 -7.60
CA PRO A 38 2.26 -16.71 -6.80
C PRO A 38 3.11 -15.70 -7.58
N VAL A 39 2.72 -14.44 -7.54
CA VAL A 39 3.45 -13.33 -8.18
C VAL A 39 4.04 -12.44 -7.11
N SER A 40 5.37 -12.28 -7.13
CA SER A 40 6.10 -11.43 -6.19
C SER A 40 6.24 -10.01 -6.74
N LEU A 41 5.75 -9.02 -6.00
CA LEU A 41 5.75 -7.61 -6.41
C LEU A 41 6.35 -6.73 -5.31
N LYS A 42 7.09 -5.69 -5.68
CA LYS A 42 7.53 -4.65 -4.72
C LYS A 42 6.38 -3.76 -4.27
N GLN A 43 5.45 -3.49 -5.19
CA GLN A 43 4.33 -2.58 -4.99
C GLN A 43 3.08 -3.17 -5.62
N LEU A 44 1.96 -3.06 -4.90
CA LEU A 44 0.67 -3.60 -5.29
C LEU A 44 -0.35 -2.46 -5.43
N SER A 45 -0.77 -2.21 -6.67
CA SER A 45 -1.91 -1.33 -6.94
C SER A 45 -3.21 -2.03 -6.57
N LEU A 46 -4.06 -1.35 -5.79
CA LEU A 46 -5.38 -1.81 -5.41
C LEU A 46 -6.41 -0.70 -5.63
N ALA A 47 -7.16 -0.78 -6.73
CA ALA A 47 -8.21 0.17 -7.09
C ALA A 47 -9.51 -0.08 -6.31
N PRO A 48 -10.41 0.92 -6.20
CA PRO A 48 -11.72 0.73 -5.56
C PRO A 48 -12.48 -0.48 -6.14
N GLY A 49 -13.00 -1.33 -5.26
CA GLY A 49 -13.71 -2.57 -5.61
C GLY A 49 -12.82 -3.79 -5.83
N GLU A 50 -11.50 -3.61 -5.99
CA GLU A 50 -10.58 -4.73 -6.19
C GLU A 50 -10.31 -5.50 -4.91
N ARG A 51 -10.02 -6.79 -5.08
CA ARG A 51 -9.68 -7.78 -4.07
C ARG A 51 -8.41 -8.50 -4.46
N ARG A 52 -7.46 -8.57 -3.53
CA ARG A 52 -6.24 -9.34 -3.72
C ARG A 52 -5.90 -10.10 -2.46
N GLU A 53 -5.40 -11.31 -2.64
CA GLU A 53 -4.90 -12.10 -1.53
C GLU A 53 -3.39 -12.22 -1.61
N ILE A 54 -2.74 -11.94 -0.48
CA ILE A 54 -1.29 -12.00 -0.36
C ILE A 54 -0.86 -12.95 0.74
N LEU A 55 0.31 -13.55 0.56
CA LEU A 55 1.01 -14.31 1.58
C LEU A 55 2.19 -13.48 2.11
N VAL A 56 2.25 -13.36 3.43
CA VAL A 56 3.34 -12.67 4.14
C VAL A 56 4.08 -13.68 4.97
N ASP A 57 5.40 -13.75 4.82
CA ASP A 57 6.21 -14.54 5.73
C ASP A 57 6.53 -13.73 6.99
N MET A 58 6.23 -14.31 8.15
CA MET A 58 6.39 -13.73 9.48
C MET A 58 7.35 -14.57 10.35
N THR A 59 8.06 -15.52 9.75
CA THR A 59 8.99 -16.42 10.46
C THR A 59 10.15 -15.68 11.11
N ASN A 60 10.55 -14.52 10.61
CA ASN A 60 11.64 -13.71 11.17
C ASN A 60 11.31 -13.10 12.55
N GLY A 61 10.04 -13.05 12.95
CA GLY A 61 9.61 -12.50 14.23
C GLY A 61 9.59 -10.96 14.33
N ASP A 62 10.22 -10.26 13.38
CA ASP A 62 10.18 -8.80 13.32
C ASP A 62 8.80 -8.26 12.93
N GLU A 63 8.47 -7.07 13.44
CA GLU A 63 7.30 -6.33 13.02
C GLU A 63 7.43 -5.87 11.55
N VAL A 64 6.35 -6.03 10.78
CA VAL A 64 6.25 -5.52 9.42
C VAL A 64 4.88 -4.88 9.23
N SER A 65 4.86 -3.72 8.59
CA SER A 65 3.66 -2.94 8.31
C SER A 65 3.45 -2.80 6.81
N ILE A 66 2.19 -2.75 6.38
CA ILE A 66 1.84 -2.39 5.00
C ILE A 66 1.62 -0.88 4.96
N THR A 67 2.32 -0.20 4.05
CA THR A 67 2.23 1.24 3.84
C THR A 67 1.64 1.54 2.47
N CYS A 68 1.06 2.72 2.31
CA CYS A 68 0.50 3.18 1.03
C CYS A 68 1.14 4.50 0.59
N GLY A 69 1.53 4.56 -0.68
CA GLY A 69 2.09 5.75 -1.33
C GLY A 69 3.62 5.77 -1.26
N GLU A 70 4.23 6.66 -2.05
CA GLU A 70 5.65 6.96 -1.90
C GLU A 70 5.87 7.67 -0.56
N ALA A 71 6.91 7.26 0.18
CA ALA A 71 7.32 8.01 1.36
C ALA A 71 7.60 9.45 0.93
N ALA A 72 6.99 10.43 1.61
CA ALA A 72 7.25 11.84 1.35
C ALA A 72 8.76 12.07 1.26
N SER A 73 9.19 12.54 0.08
CA SER A 73 10.59 12.85 -0.19
C SER A 73 11.06 13.90 0.81
N ILE A 74 12.36 14.00 1.03
CA ILE A 74 12.95 15.09 1.81
C ILE A 74 12.46 16.44 1.25
N VAL A 75 12.26 16.54 -0.07
CA VAL A 75 11.69 17.72 -0.73
C VAL A 75 10.25 17.98 -0.30
N ASP A 76 9.41 16.95 -0.16
CA ASP A 76 8.01 17.09 0.29
C ASP A 76 7.93 17.50 1.76
N ARG A 77 8.84 16.97 2.60
CA ARG A 77 8.94 17.36 4.01
C ARG A 77 9.47 18.79 4.19
N ILE A 78 10.43 19.20 3.37
CA ILE A 78 10.96 20.57 3.35
C ILE A 78 9.87 21.54 2.86
N ARG A 79 9.11 21.19 1.82
CA ARG A 79 7.97 22.01 1.36
C ARG A 79 6.94 22.26 2.45
N GLY A 80 6.60 21.25 3.25
CA GLY A 80 5.72 21.43 4.41
C GLY A 80 6.27 22.36 5.50
N PHE A 81 7.58 22.61 5.52
CA PHE A 81 8.22 23.56 6.43
C PHE A 81 8.24 25.00 5.88
N PHE A 82 8.07 25.18 4.57
CA PHE A 82 8.23 26.47 3.88
C PHE A 82 6.95 27.02 3.23
N GLU A 83 5.81 26.32 3.33
CA GLU A 83 4.50 26.94 3.05
C GLU A 83 4.08 27.83 4.23
N PRO A 84 3.99 29.16 4.06
CA PRO A 84 3.40 30.01 5.09
C PRO A 84 1.91 29.65 5.22
N SER A 85 1.50 29.38 6.45
CA SER A 85 0.12 29.23 6.89
C SER A 85 -0.63 30.57 6.80
N SER A 86 -0.92 30.99 5.58
CA SER A 86 -1.88 32.03 5.27
C SER A 86 -2.36 31.71 3.85
N ILE A 87 -3.55 31.17 3.67
CA ILE A 87 -4.77 31.97 3.62
C ILE A 87 -5.98 31.05 3.81
N LEU A 88 -6.77 31.31 4.87
CA LEU A 88 -8.20 31.02 4.86
C LEU A 88 -8.85 32.05 3.92
N VAL A 89 -9.44 31.62 2.81
CA VAL A 89 -10.51 32.39 2.17
C VAL A 89 -11.73 31.49 2.13
N SER A 90 -12.66 31.82 3.04
CA SER A 90 -14.07 31.59 2.87
C SER A 90 -14.55 32.42 1.68
N THR A 91 -15.08 31.75 0.66
CA THR A 91 -16.31 32.10 -0.08
C THR A 91 -16.70 30.87 -0.89
#